data_AF-A0A7C5FJT2-F1
#
_entry.id   AF-A0A7C5FJT2-F1
#
_cell.length_a   1.000
_cell.length_b   1.000
_cell.length_c   1.000
_cell.angle_alpha   90.00
_cell.angle_beta   90.00
_cell.angle_gamma   90.00
#
_symmetry.space_group_name_H-M   'P 1'
#
loop_
_entity.id
_entity.type
_entity.pdbx_description
1 polymer ?
#
loop_
_entity_poly.entity_id
_entity_poly.type
_entity_poly.pdbx_seq_one_letter_code
_entity_poly.pdbx_strand_id
1 'polypeptide(L)'
;GGGGQPQPTNEEIRRKRAEAIYDEDEAMTIRRSHENPAVIALYEEFLGEPLSHKSHELLHTDYTPRSPEPIDSEKVKVEID
;
A
#
# COMPACT_ATOMS: atom_id res chain seq x y z
N GLY A 1 8.05 11.63 6.87
CA GLY A 1 7.78 11.94 5.45
C GLY A 1 8.99 11.54 4.61
N GLY A 2 8.79 11.32 3.31
CA GLY A 2 9.87 10.96 2.38
C GLY A 2 10.92 12.07 2.18
N GLY A 3 12.07 11.72 1.60
CA GLY A 3 13.22 12.64 1.45
C GLY A 3 12.98 13.87 0.55
N GLY A 4 11.93 13.85 -0.29
CA GLY A 4 11.53 14.99 -1.14
C GLY A 4 10.58 16.00 -0.48
N GLN A 5 10.34 15.89 0.82
CA GLN A 5 9.41 16.76 1.55
C GLN A 5 10.03 18.14 1.84
N PRO A 6 9.24 19.24 1.88
CA PRO A 6 9.76 20.58 2.18
C PRO A 6 10.42 20.69 3.56
N GLN A 7 11.56 21.39 3.63
CA GLN A 7 12.34 21.67 4.84
C GLN A 7 11.82 22.95 5.54
N PRO A 8 11.71 22.99 6.89
CA PRO A 8 12.12 22.00 7.87
C PRO A 8 11.17 20.81 8.03
N THR A 9 11.73 19.62 8.25
CA THR A 9 10.97 18.39 8.55
C THR A 9 11.10 17.97 10.02
N ASN A 10 11.01 18.92 10.95
CA ASN A 10 11.03 18.58 12.37
C ASN A 10 9.79 17.74 12.75
N GLU A 11 9.81 17.14 13.96
CA GLU A 11 8.75 16.24 14.41
C GLU A 11 7.37 16.91 14.44
N GLU A 12 7.29 18.14 14.94
CA GLU A 12 6.04 18.91 15.00
C GLU A 12 5.42 19.10 13.61
N ILE A 13 6.24 19.45 12.61
CA ILE A 13 5.78 19.63 11.23
C ILE A 13 5.33 18.29 10.63
N ARG A 14 6.02 17.19 10.93
CA ARG A 14 5.60 15.84 10.48
C ARG A 14 4.26 15.45 11.09
N ARG A 15 4.06 15.75 12.38
CA ARG A 15 2.80 15.49 13.07
C ARG A 15 1.66 16.28 12.45
N LYS A 16 1.82 17.61 12.27
CA LYS A 16 0.80 18.46 11.64
C LYS A 16 0.42 17.99 10.23
N ARG A 17 1.40 17.51 9.45
CA ARG A 17 1.14 16.93 8.11
C ARG A 17 0.32 15.64 8.20
N ALA A 18 0.60 14.78 9.17
CA ALA A 18 -0.17 13.56 9.37
C ALA A 18 -1.60 13.88 9.84
N GLU A 19 -1.76 14.78 10.82
CA GLU A 19 -3.05 15.24 11.33
C GLU A 19 -3.92 15.76 10.19
N ALA A 20 -3.41 16.69 9.37
CA ALA A 20 -4.15 17.23 8.23
C ALA A 20 -4.59 16.15 7.22
N ILE A 21 -3.74 15.15 6.94
CA ILE A 21 -4.10 14.04 6.02
C ILE A 21 -5.25 13.21 6.59
N TYR A 22 -5.21 12.90 7.90
CA TYR A 22 -6.28 12.13 8.53
C TYR A 22 -7.59 12.92 8.63
N ASP A 23 -7.51 14.21 8.97
CA ASP A 23 -8.69 15.09 9.01
C ASP A 23 -9.37 15.18 7.62
N GLU A 24 -8.59 15.26 6.54
CA GLU A 24 -9.10 15.24 5.17
C GLU A 24 -9.76 13.89 4.81
N ASP A 25 -9.13 12.76 5.17
CA ASP A 25 -9.66 11.40 4.93
C ASP A 25 -10.97 11.14 5.70
N GLU A 26 -11.06 11.60 6.95
CA GLU A 26 -12.27 11.48 7.78
C GLU A 26 -13.42 12.34 7.25
N ALA A 27 -13.12 13.48 6.64
CA ALA A 27 -14.13 14.36 6.04
C ALA A 27 -14.69 13.82 4.71
N MET A 28 -14.09 12.78 4.10
CA MET A 28 -14.57 12.22 2.84
C MET A 28 -15.88 11.47 3.00
N THR A 29 -16.84 11.74 2.10
CA THR A 29 -18.11 11.00 2.04
C THR A 29 -17.91 9.53 1.65
N ILE A 30 -16.94 9.25 0.78
CA ILE A 30 -16.58 7.89 0.36
C ILE A 30 -15.10 7.69 0.71
N ARG A 31 -14.85 6.91 1.76
CA ARG A 31 -13.50 6.68 2.32
C ARG A 31 -12.93 5.32 1.94
N ARG A 32 -13.78 4.32 1.69
CA ARG A 32 -13.36 2.94 1.47
C ARG A 32 -13.18 2.67 -0.02
N SER A 33 -12.05 2.09 -0.41
CA SER A 33 -11.72 1.85 -1.82
C SER A 33 -12.74 0.98 -2.55
N HIS A 34 -13.37 0.01 -1.88
CA HIS A 34 -14.40 -0.86 -2.46
C HIS A 34 -15.78 -0.19 -2.59
N GLU A 35 -15.95 1.00 -2.00
CA GLU A 35 -17.15 1.84 -2.18
C GLU A 35 -16.92 2.94 -3.24
N ASN A 36 -15.70 3.09 -3.76
CA ASN A 36 -15.35 4.10 -4.75
C ASN A 36 -15.89 3.72 -6.14
N PRO A 37 -16.77 4.52 -6.77
CA PRO A 37 -17.37 4.20 -8.06
C PRO A 37 -16.35 3.98 -9.18
N ALA A 38 -15.24 4.72 -9.18
CA ALA A 38 -14.21 4.57 -10.20
C ALA A 38 -13.43 3.24 -10.04
N VAL A 39 -13.24 2.78 -8.80
CA VAL A 39 -12.60 1.49 -8.52
C VAL A 39 -13.55 0.36 -8.92
N ILE A 40 -14.83 0.47 -8.57
CA ILE A 40 -15.86 -0.50 -8.96
C ILE A 40 -15.90 -0.65 -10.48
N ALA A 41 -16.03 0.46 -11.21
CA ALA A 41 -16.06 0.44 -12.68
C ALA A 41 -14.79 -0.17 -13.29
N LEU A 42 -13.61 0.16 -12.75
CA LEU A 42 -12.34 -0.41 -13.22
C LEU A 42 -12.30 -1.95 -13.10
N TYR A 43 -12.84 -2.50 -12.00
CA TYR A 43 -12.91 -3.94 -11.81
C TYR A 43 -14.00 -4.57 -12.69
N GLU A 44 -15.21 -4.01 -12.70
CA GLU A 44 -16.34 -4.54 -13.49
C GLU A 44 -16.07 -4.54 -14.99
N GLU A 45 -15.45 -3.48 -15.51
CA GLU A 45 -15.28 -3.28 -16.95
C GLU A 45 -13.94 -3.82 -17.48
N PHE A 46 -12.91 -3.92 -16.63
CA PHE A 46 -11.55 -4.20 -17.11
C PHE A 46 -10.80 -5.29 -16.34
N LEU A 47 -10.62 -5.14 -15.02
CA LEU A 47 -9.74 -6.03 -14.23
C LEU A 47 -10.41 -7.37 -13.83
N GLY A 48 -11.73 -7.43 -13.81
CA GLY A 48 -12.51 -8.56 -13.31
C GLY A 48 -12.55 -8.56 -11.77
N GLU A 49 -11.98 -9.59 -11.16
CA GLU A 49 -11.96 -9.73 -9.69
C GLU A 49 -10.59 -9.39 -9.09
N PRO A 50 -10.52 -8.98 -7.81
CA PRO A 50 -9.27 -8.94 -7.06
C PRO A 50 -8.56 -10.29 -7.12
N LEU A 51 -7.23 -10.29 -7.22
CA LEU A 51 -6.41 -11.51 -7.33
C LEU A 51 -6.63 -12.33 -8.62
N SER A 52 -7.41 -11.84 -9.59
CA SER A 52 -7.52 -12.47 -10.90
C SER A 52 -6.19 -12.46 -11.66
N HIS A 53 -6.09 -13.25 -12.74
CA HIS A 53 -4.90 -13.30 -13.59
C HIS A 53 -4.48 -11.89 -14.08
N LYS A 54 -5.44 -11.09 -14.57
CA LYS A 54 -5.18 -9.74 -15.08
C LYS A 54 -4.77 -8.78 -13.95
N SER A 55 -5.41 -8.87 -12.78
CA SER A 55 -5.02 -8.10 -11.60
C SER A 55 -3.61 -8.45 -11.14
N HIS A 56 -3.24 -9.73 -11.17
CA HIS A 56 -1.89 -10.18 -10.80
C HIS A 56 -0.83 -9.73 -11.81
N GLU A 57 -1.14 -9.76 -13.11
CA GLU A 57 -0.21 -9.31 -14.15
C GLU A 57 0.10 -7.80 -14.04
N LEU A 58 -0.91 -6.98 -13.74
CA LEU A 58 -0.78 -5.52 -13.79
C LEU A 58 -0.46 -4.87 -12.43
N LEU A 59 -0.96 -5.42 -11.33
CA LEU A 59 -0.94 -4.77 -10.01
C LEU A 59 -0.08 -5.49 -8.98
N HIS A 60 0.38 -6.72 -9.27
CA HIS A 60 1.24 -7.48 -8.37
C HIS A 60 2.69 -7.46 -8.87
N THR A 61 3.61 -7.80 -7.98
CA THR A 61 5.04 -7.91 -8.29
C THR A 61 5.66 -9.00 -7.46
N ASP A 62 6.75 -9.57 -7.97
CA ASP A 62 7.60 -10.50 -7.25
C ASP A 62 8.87 -9.82 -6.75
N TYR A 63 9.49 -10.44 -5.75
CA TYR A 63 10.77 -10.01 -5.21
C TYR A 63 11.81 -11.10 -5.41
N THR A 64 13.01 -10.70 -5.85
CA THR A 64 14.16 -11.60 -5.94
C THR A 64 15.06 -11.40 -4.71
N PRO A 65 15.43 -12.47 -3.98
CA PRO A 65 16.40 -12.39 -2.89
C PRO A 65 17.71 -11.74 -3.34
N ARG A 66 18.24 -10.81 -2.53
CA ARG A 66 19.50 -10.11 -2.83
C ARG A 66 20.73 -10.73 -2.18
N SER A 67 20.57 -11.72 -1.30
CA SER A 67 21.68 -12.41 -0.63
C SER A 67 22.07 -13.66 -1.42
N PRO A 68 23.37 -14.00 -1.53
CA PRO A 68 23.81 -15.27 -2.10
C PRO A 68 23.54 -16.47 -1.19
N GLU A 69 23.18 -16.25 0.07
CA GLU A 69 22.87 -17.36 0.98
C GLU A 69 21.44 -17.86 0.75
N PRO A 70 21.24 -19.18 0.56
CA PRO A 70 19.91 -19.74 0.43
C PRO A 70 19.11 -19.45 1.70
N ILE A 71 17.95 -18.81 1.52
CA ILE A 71 16.97 -18.63 2.60
C ILE A 71 16.45 -20.02 2.93
N ASP A 72 16.90 -20.56 4.07
CA ASP A 72 16.37 -21.79 4.63
C ASP A 72 14.92 -21.56 5.08
N SER A 73 13.98 -21.99 4.22
CA SER A 73 12.54 -21.83 4.44
C SER A 73 12.02 -22.56 5.68
N GLU A 74 12.80 -23.45 6.30
CA GLU A 74 12.43 -24.12 7.56
C GLU A 74 12.72 -23.24 8.79
N LYS A 75 13.72 -22.35 8.73
CA LYS A 75 14.07 -21.45 9.86
C LYS A 75 13.11 -20.27 10.04
N VAL A 76 12.49 -19.80 8.96
CA VAL A 76 11.55 -18.66 9.00
C VAL A 76 10.25 -19.01 9.76
N LYS A 77 9.90 -20.29 9.87
CA LYS A 77 8.71 -20.74 10.63
C LYS A 77 8.90 -20.70 12.15
N VAL A 78 10.11 -20.49 12.65
CA VAL A 78 10.45 -20.62 14.09
C VAL A 78 10.41 -19.28 14.83
N GLU A 79 10.30 -18.14 14.13
CA GLU A 79 10.28 -16.79 14.74
C GLU A 79 8.90 -16.11 14.71
N ILE A 80 7.81 -16.89 14.70
CA ILE A 80 6.46 -16.39 14.93
C ILE A 80 5.80 -17.25 16.02
N ASP A 81 6.17 -16.96 17.27
CA ASP A 81 5.42 -17.30 18.50
C ASP A 81 5.29 -16.02 19.34
#